data_AF-A0A8X6GAM9-F1
#
_entry.id   AF-A0A8X6GAM9-F1
#
_cell.length_a   1.000
_cell.length_b   1.000
_cell.length_c   1.000
_cell.angle_alpha   90.00
_cell.angle_beta   90.00
_cell.angle_gamma   90.00
#
_symmetry.space_group_name_H-M   'P 1'
#
loop_
_entity.id
_entity.type
_entity.pdbx_description
1 polymer ?
#
loop_
_entity_poly.entity_id
_entity_poly.type
_entity_poly.pdbx_seq_one_letter_code
_entity_poly.pdbx_strand_id
1 'polypeptide(L)'
;MGQMNILCICSLLLLIGVKFSSGQIVECGRFEQWVECVDPCNMCHEIECEPVCLPGYVSCDCIPGYTRNHLGKCIPRTECRAIQGRSSGLLGLDLNVDGCPNISRCMASCRRRRFTHGVCAGPDNFFCICFSPIRNPL
;
A
#
# COMPACT_ATOMS: atom_id res chain seq x y z
N MET A 1 -47.77 24.64 30.05
CA MET A 1 -46.40 24.61 30.64
C MET A 1 -45.94 23.17 30.61
N GLY A 2 -44.93 22.73 29.87
CA GLY A 2 -44.05 23.38 28.92
C GLY A 2 -43.50 22.29 27.99
N GLN A 3 -43.31 22.65 26.72
CA GLN A 3 -42.82 21.79 25.65
C GLN A 3 -41.53 21.09 26.09
N MET A 4 -41.55 19.76 26.15
CA MET A 4 -40.33 18.96 26.23
C MET A 4 -39.51 19.22 24.96
N ASN A 5 -38.41 19.95 25.14
CA ASN A 5 -37.45 20.34 24.13
C ASN A 5 -36.95 19.13 23.32
N ILE A 6 -37.56 18.91 22.15
CA ILE A 6 -37.11 17.97 21.11
C ILE A 6 -35.65 18.25 20.71
N LEU A 7 -35.18 19.50 20.87
CA LEU A 7 -33.79 19.92 20.65
C LEU A 7 -32.74 19.25 21.56
N CYS A 8 -33.11 18.81 22.78
CA CYS A 8 -32.13 18.16 23.69
C CYS A 8 -31.82 16.72 23.30
N ILE A 9 -32.77 15.99 22.70
CA ILE A 9 -32.58 14.57 22.36
C ILE A 9 -31.70 14.42 21.11
N CYS A 10 -31.83 15.30 20.12
CA CYS A 10 -30.97 15.32 18.94
C CYS A 10 -29.49 15.62 19.28
N SER A 11 -29.25 16.43 20.31
CA SER A 11 -27.90 16.80 20.75
C SER A 11 -27.18 15.65 21.46
N LEU A 12 -27.91 14.79 22.18
CA LEU A 12 -27.33 13.62 22.85
C LEU A 12 -27.00 12.48 21.87
N LEU A 13 -27.80 12.29 20.82
CA LEU A 13 -27.54 11.26 19.79
C LEU A 13 -26.32 11.59 18.92
N LEU A 14 -26.01 12.88 18.73
CA LEU A 14 -24.79 13.32 18.04
C LEU A 14 -23.52 13.06 18.86
N LEU A 15 -23.61 13.03 20.19
CA LEU A 15 -22.45 12.81 21.08
C LEU A 15 -22.10 11.32 21.28
N ILE A 16 -23.08 10.41 21.09
CA ILE A 16 -22.87 8.96 21.27
C ILE A 16 -22.51 8.27 19.93
N GLY A 17 -22.89 8.86 18.79
CA GLY A 17 -22.87 8.20 17.49
C GLY A 17 -21.58 8.20 16.68
N VAL A 18 -20.50 8.90 17.08
CA VAL A 18 -19.28 8.99 16.26
C VAL A 18 -18.00 8.79 17.07
N LYS A 19 -17.92 7.70 17.82
CA LYS A 19 -16.63 7.04 18.06
C LYS A 19 -16.43 5.95 17.01
N PHE A 20 -16.43 6.34 15.73
CA PHE A 20 -15.83 5.51 14.70
C PHE A 20 -14.32 5.50 15.01
N SER A 21 -13.88 4.48 15.73
CA SER A 21 -12.48 4.07 15.68
C SER A 21 -12.21 3.76 14.21
N SER A 22 -11.61 4.71 13.51
CA SER A 22 -11.20 4.58 12.12
C SER A 22 -10.09 3.54 12.02
N GLY A 23 -10.45 2.27 12.24
CA GLY A 23 -9.66 1.14 11.80
C GLY A 23 -9.66 1.18 10.28
N GLN A 24 -8.73 1.95 9.72
CA GLN A 24 -8.51 2.08 8.28
C GLN A 24 -8.23 0.70 7.69
N ILE A 25 -9.25 0.00 7.17
CA ILE A 25 -9.09 -1.31 6.53
C ILE A 25 -8.28 -1.06 5.25
N VAL A 26 -7.05 -1.56 5.26
CA VAL A 26 -6.24 -1.68 4.05
C VAL A 26 -6.83 -2.85 3.28
N GLU A 27 -7.07 -2.66 1.99
CA GLU A 27 -7.46 -3.75 1.10
C GLU A 27 -6.38 -3.86 0.03
N CYS A 28 -5.88 -5.07 -0.18
CA CYS A 28 -4.91 -5.32 -1.24
C CYS A 28 -5.57 -5.17 -2.61
N GLY A 29 -4.77 -4.74 -3.58
CA GLY A 29 -5.22 -4.58 -4.95
C GLY A 29 -5.55 -5.91 -5.62
N ARG A 30 -5.99 -5.83 -6.88
CA ARG A 30 -6.22 -7.02 -7.70
C ARG A 30 -4.93 -7.83 -7.84
N PHE A 31 -5.02 -9.14 -7.59
CA PHE A 31 -3.89 -10.08 -7.61
C PHE A 31 -2.81 -9.80 -6.55
N GLU A 32 -3.19 -9.12 -5.48
CA GLU A 32 -2.38 -8.96 -4.29
C GLU A 32 -3.00 -9.72 -3.12
N GLN A 33 -2.15 -10.13 -2.18
CA GLN A 33 -2.51 -10.77 -0.92
C GLN A 33 -1.77 -10.10 0.23
N TRP A 34 -2.33 -10.26 1.42
CA TRP A 34 -1.70 -9.84 2.66
C TRP A 34 -0.47 -10.69 2.98
N VAL A 35 0.64 -10.03 3.29
CA VAL A 35 1.90 -10.66 3.68
C VAL A 35 2.56 -9.91 4.82
N GLU A 36 3.33 -10.62 5.65
CA GLU A 36 4.18 -10.03 6.69
C GLU A 36 5.51 -9.50 6.12
N CYS A 37 5.96 -10.11 5.03
CA CYS A 37 7.17 -9.76 4.30
C CYS A 37 6.83 -9.54 2.84
N VAL A 38 7.22 -8.40 2.28
CA VAL A 38 7.06 -8.11 0.85
C VAL A 38 8.31 -8.56 0.12
N ASP A 39 8.14 -9.19 -1.03
CA ASP A 39 9.23 -9.42 -1.97
C ASP A 39 9.34 -8.23 -2.93
N PRO A 40 10.28 -7.28 -2.72
CA PRO A 40 10.48 -6.18 -3.65
C PRO A 40 10.98 -6.66 -5.02
N CYS A 41 11.49 -7.88 -5.12
CA CYS A 41 12.06 -8.45 -6.34
C CYS A 41 11.02 -9.14 -7.20
N ASN A 42 9.80 -9.34 -6.70
CA ASN A 42 8.73 -9.93 -7.48
C ASN A 42 8.20 -8.94 -8.51
N MET A 43 9.04 -8.59 -9.48
CA MET A 43 8.76 -7.69 -10.59
C MET A 43 8.97 -8.37 -11.95
N CYS A 44 8.46 -7.72 -13.00
CA CYS A 44 8.67 -8.17 -14.38
C CYS A 44 10.14 -8.21 -14.84
N HIS A 45 11.05 -7.60 -14.08
CA HIS A 45 12.49 -7.67 -14.32
C HIS A 45 13.12 -8.38 -13.13
N GLU A 46 13.95 -9.38 -13.41
CA GLU A 46 14.68 -10.09 -12.35
C GLU A 46 15.77 -9.16 -11.81
N ILE A 47 15.65 -8.84 -10.53
CA ILE A 47 16.57 -8.01 -9.79
C ILE A 47 16.91 -8.78 -8.52
N GLU A 48 18.18 -8.81 -8.14
CA GLU A 48 18.60 -9.37 -6.85
C GLU A 48 18.22 -8.41 -5.73
N CYS A 49 17.42 -8.90 -4.77
CA CYS A 49 17.09 -8.18 -3.56
C CYS A 49 16.59 -9.15 -2.48
N GLU A 50 16.44 -8.64 -1.26
CA GLU A 50 15.97 -9.42 -0.11
C GLU A 50 14.53 -9.03 0.23
N PRO A 51 13.72 -9.98 0.74
CA PRO A 51 12.40 -9.68 1.28
C PRO A 51 12.47 -8.64 2.40
N VAL A 52 11.50 -7.73 2.43
CA VAL A 52 11.40 -6.69 3.46
C VAL A 52 10.28 -7.03 4.41
N CYS A 53 10.65 -7.33 5.65
CA CYS A 53 9.73 -7.64 6.75
C CYS A 53 9.76 -6.53 7.80
N LEU A 54 8.59 -6.10 8.27
CA LEU A 54 8.49 -5.15 9.39
C LEU A 54 7.70 -5.80 10.53
N PRO A 55 8.34 -6.17 11.67
CA PRO A 55 7.67 -6.89 12.75
C PRO A 55 6.44 -6.15 13.29
N GLY A 56 5.31 -6.85 13.38
CA GLY A 56 4.03 -6.26 13.81
C GLY A 56 3.29 -5.48 12.73
N TYR A 57 3.74 -5.56 11.47
CA TYR A 57 3.12 -4.93 10.31
C TYR A 57 2.81 -5.94 9.22
N VAL A 58 1.89 -5.55 8.34
CA VAL A 58 1.48 -6.27 7.15
C VAL A 58 1.48 -5.34 5.94
N SER A 59 1.64 -5.92 4.77
CA SER A 59 1.63 -5.26 3.47
C SER A 59 0.90 -6.10 2.42
N CYS A 60 0.80 -5.58 1.20
CA CYS A 60 0.21 -6.27 0.07
C CYS A 60 1.30 -6.67 -0.92
N ASP A 61 1.32 -7.95 -1.29
CA ASP A 61 2.25 -8.47 -2.30
C ASP A 61 1.57 -9.38 -3.32
N CYS A 62 2.18 -9.60 -4.47
CA CYS A 62 1.55 -10.37 -5.55
C CYS A 62 1.31 -11.82 -5.13
N ILE A 63 0.15 -12.36 -5.49
CA ILE A 63 -0.14 -13.79 -5.32
C ILE A 63 0.76 -14.65 -6.24
N PRO A 64 0.96 -15.96 -5.93
CA PRO A 64 1.74 -16.86 -6.78
C PRO A 64 1.28 -16.85 -8.25
N GLY A 65 2.24 -16.81 -9.18
CA GLY A 65 1.99 -16.71 -10.63
C GLY A 65 1.84 -15.27 -11.17
N TYR A 66 1.79 -14.28 -10.29
CA TYR A 66 1.71 -12.86 -10.63
C TYR A 66 3.00 -12.15 -10.21
N THR A 67 3.29 -11.03 -10.85
CA THR A 67 4.47 -10.23 -10.59
C THR A 67 4.18 -8.76 -10.85
N ARG A 68 4.93 -7.86 -10.20
CA ARG A 68 4.68 -6.44 -10.22
C ARG A 68 5.26 -5.79 -11.47
N ASN A 69 4.44 -5.03 -12.18
CA ASN A 69 4.92 -4.21 -13.30
C ASN A 69 5.50 -2.87 -12.80
N HIS A 70 6.04 -2.07 -13.72
CA HIS A 70 6.61 -0.75 -13.43
C HIS A 70 5.61 0.27 -12.85
N LEU A 71 4.30 -0.01 -12.94
CA LEU A 71 3.23 0.82 -12.36
C LEU A 71 2.85 0.38 -10.94
N GLY A 72 3.59 -0.56 -10.35
CA GLY A 72 3.31 -1.09 -9.02
C GLY A 72 2.11 -2.04 -8.96
N LYS A 73 1.59 -2.52 -10.10
CA LYS A 73 0.44 -3.45 -10.16
C LYS A 73 0.89 -4.87 -10.41
N CYS A 74 0.30 -5.82 -9.69
CA CYS A 74 0.48 -7.25 -9.96
C CYS A 74 -0.27 -7.66 -11.23
N ILE A 75 0.46 -8.25 -12.18
CA ILE A 75 -0.04 -8.78 -13.45
C ILE A 75 0.42 -10.23 -13.63
N PRO A 76 -0.25 -11.05 -14.45
CA PRO A 76 0.23 -12.39 -14.77
C PRO A 76 1.68 -12.36 -15.28
N ARG A 77 2.54 -13.26 -14.79
CA ARG A 77 3.97 -13.29 -15.17
C ARG A 77 4.19 -13.42 -16.69
N THR A 78 3.25 -14.06 -17.39
CA THR A 78 3.26 -14.20 -18.85
C THR A 78 3.12 -12.87 -19.59
N GLU A 79 2.48 -11.86 -18.99
CA GLU A 79 2.28 -10.53 -19.59
C GLU A 79 3.53 -9.65 -19.54
N CYS A 80 4.53 -9.97 -18.71
CA CYS A 80 5.76 -9.18 -18.63
C CYS A 80 6.56 -9.14 -19.94
N ARG A 81 6.53 -10.22 -20.73
CA ARG A 81 7.26 -10.31 -22.01
C ARG A 81 6.69 -9.38 -23.08
N ALA A 82 5.40 -9.04 -23.01
CA ALA A 82 4.76 -8.11 -23.94
C ALA A 82 5.21 -6.66 -23.73
N ILE A 83 5.72 -6.33 -22.53
CA ILE A 83 6.19 -4.98 -22.17
C ILE A 83 7.66 -4.80 -22.57
N GLN A 84 8.48 -5.85 -22.48
CA GLN A 84 9.92 -5.77 -22.78
C GLN A 84 10.25 -5.59 -24.27
N GLY A 85 9.34 -5.95 -25.19
CA GLY A 85 9.52 -5.78 -26.63
C GLY A 85 9.41 -4.34 -27.16
N ARG A 86 9.12 -3.36 -26.30
CA ARG A 86 9.00 -1.93 -26.68
C ARG A 86 9.99 -0.99 -25.99
N SER A 87 10.89 -1.51 -25.15
CA SER A 87 11.74 -0.68 -24.29
C SER A 87 13.18 -1.17 -24.22
N SER A 88 13.79 -1.48 -25.37
CA SER A 88 15.25 -1.41 -25.50
C SER A 88 15.64 0.07 -25.65
N GLY A 89 15.71 0.79 -24.53
CA GLY A 89 16.15 2.18 -24.48
C GLY A 89 15.61 2.92 -23.26
N LEU A 90 16.53 3.44 -22.43
CA LEU A 90 16.35 4.15 -21.15
C LEU A 90 15.93 3.25 -19.97
N LEU A 91 16.81 2.88 -19.02
CA LEU A 91 17.53 3.78 -18.10
C LEU A 91 16.89 5.17 -18.00
N GLY A 92 15.88 5.31 -17.16
CA GLY A 92 15.49 6.61 -16.61
C GLY A 92 14.01 6.95 -16.70
N LEU A 93 13.45 7.15 -15.51
CA LEU A 93 12.62 8.32 -15.20
C LEU A 93 11.22 8.39 -15.83
N ASP A 94 10.36 7.48 -15.39
CA ASP A 94 9.13 7.92 -14.71
C ASP A 94 9.14 7.46 -13.23
N LEU A 95 10.33 7.35 -12.62
CA LEU A 95 10.53 6.99 -11.21
C LEU A 95 10.18 8.15 -10.26
N ASN A 96 9.01 8.75 -10.45
CA ASN A 96 8.30 9.51 -9.41
C ASN A 96 7.05 8.77 -8.94
N VAL A 97 6.94 7.47 -9.23
CA VAL A 97 5.69 6.72 -9.06
C VAL A 97 5.37 6.45 -7.59
N ASP A 98 6.35 6.25 -6.70
CA ASP A 98 6.04 6.09 -5.27
C ASP A 98 6.98 6.85 -4.32
N GLY A 99 7.76 7.80 -4.84
CA GLY A 99 8.44 8.79 -4.00
C GLY A 99 9.86 8.47 -3.54
N CYS A 100 10.39 7.26 -3.74
CA CYS A 100 11.79 6.98 -3.41
C CYS A 100 12.78 7.56 -4.46
N PRO A 101 14.01 7.96 -4.06
CA PRO A 101 14.63 7.78 -2.74
C PRO A 101 14.17 8.79 -1.67
N ASN A 102 13.23 9.69 -1.97
CA ASN A 102 12.68 10.63 -0.99
C ASN A 102 11.66 9.93 -0.06
N ILE A 103 12.12 9.51 1.11
CA ILE A 103 11.29 8.81 2.09
C ILE A 103 9.98 9.56 2.47
N SER A 104 9.99 10.90 2.49
CA SER A 104 8.79 11.69 2.77
C SER A 104 7.73 11.55 1.67
N ARG A 105 8.14 11.49 0.40
CA ARG A 105 7.24 11.22 -0.73
C ARG A 105 6.75 9.78 -0.70
N CYS A 106 7.59 8.83 -0.30
CA CYS A 106 7.17 7.44 -0.08
C CYS A 106 6.08 7.32 0.98
N MET A 107 6.29 7.92 2.16
CA MET A 107 5.27 7.99 3.21
C MET A 107 3.97 8.65 2.72
N ALA A 108 4.06 9.70 1.91
CA ALA A 108 2.88 10.34 1.33
C ALA A 108 2.16 9.45 0.29
N SER A 109 2.87 8.64 -0.48
CA SER A 109 2.27 7.63 -1.38
C SER A 109 1.55 6.54 -0.58
N CYS A 110 2.20 6.01 0.45
CA CYS A 110 1.62 4.96 1.30
C CYS A 110 0.35 5.41 2.02
N ARG A 111 0.33 6.64 2.55
CA ARG A 111 -0.87 7.21 3.17
C ARG A 111 -2.05 7.33 2.21
N ARG A 112 -1.80 7.69 0.94
CA ARG A 112 -2.85 7.72 -0.11
C ARG A 112 -3.43 6.33 -0.36
N ARG A 113 -2.60 5.30 -0.22
CA ARG A 113 -2.99 3.87 -0.30
C ARG A 113 -3.48 3.29 1.03
N ARG A 114 -3.74 4.14 2.04
CA ARG A 114 -4.23 3.75 3.38
C ARG A 114 -3.24 2.97 4.25
N PHE A 115 -1.96 2.99 3.90
CA PHE A 115 -0.90 2.46 4.75
C PHE A 115 -0.35 3.54 5.69
N THR A 116 0.11 3.14 6.87
CA THR A 116 0.64 4.08 7.87
C THR A 116 2.14 4.30 7.77
N HIS A 117 2.86 3.35 7.16
CA HIS A 117 4.31 3.34 7.00
C HIS A 117 4.72 3.08 5.55
N GLY A 118 5.93 3.51 5.21
CA GLY A 118 6.57 3.38 3.92
C GLY A 118 8.07 3.21 4.10
N VAL A 119 8.69 2.30 3.35
CA VAL A 119 10.13 2.02 3.38
C VAL A 119 10.65 2.04 1.95
N CYS A 120 11.78 2.71 1.71
CA CYS A 120 12.48 2.63 0.44
C CYS A 120 13.42 1.40 0.45
N ALA A 121 13.34 0.55 -0.58
CA ALA A 121 14.05 -0.73 -0.66
C ALA A 121 14.45 -1.10 -2.10
N GLY A 122 15.17 -2.22 -2.24
CA GLY A 122 15.76 -2.70 -3.50
C GLY A 122 17.03 -1.94 -3.92
N PRO A 123 17.55 -2.19 -5.13
CA PRO A 123 18.75 -1.51 -5.60
C PRO A 123 18.55 0.01 -5.62
N ASP A 124 19.54 0.72 -5.09
CA ASP A 124 19.54 2.19 -4.96
C ASP A 124 18.31 2.77 -4.22
N ASN A 125 17.59 1.94 -3.46
CA ASN A 125 16.38 2.29 -2.72
C ASN A 125 15.25 2.85 -3.59
N PHE A 126 15.09 2.39 -4.83
CA PHE A 126 14.08 2.95 -5.74
C PHE A 126 12.63 2.51 -5.48
N PHE A 127 12.39 1.49 -4.66
CA PHE A 127 11.04 0.95 -4.44
C PHE A 127 10.45 1.41 -3.11
N CYS A 128 9.26 2.01 -3.13
CA CYS A 128 8.53 2.34 -1.91
C CYS A 128 7.57 1.20 -1.55
N ILE A 129 7.79 0.58 -0.39
CA ILE A 129 6.96 -0.50 0.15
C ILE A 129 6.13 0.04 1.29
N CYS A 130 4.81 -0.19 1.25
CA CYS A 130 3.87 0.38 2.22
C CYS A 130 3.43 -0.65 3.26
N PHE A 131 3.39 -0.26 4.53
CA PHE A 131 3.08 -1.16 5.65
C PHE A 131 2.02 -0.56 6.58
N SER A 132 1.23 -1.43 7.21
CA SER A 132 0.26 -1.07 8.24
C SER A 132 0.38 -2.01 9.43
N PRO A 133 0.20 -1.52 10.68
CA PRO A 133 0.28 -2.37 11.85
C PRO A 133 -0.79 -3.45 11.77
N ILE A 134 -0.45 -4.65 12.22
CA ILE A 134 -1.42 -5.73 12.42
C ILE A 134 -2.42 -5.23 13.47
N ARG A 135 -3.65 -4.97 13.03
CA ARG A 135 -4.73 -4.75 13.98
C ARG A 135 -5.15 -6.13 14.49
N ASN A 136 -4.72 -6.49 15.69
CA ASN A 136 -5.40 -7.54 16.43
C ASN A 136 -6.87 -7.09 16.58
N PRO A 137 -7.85 -7.84 16.07
CA PRO A 137 -9.21 -7.68 16.58
C PRO A 137 -9.13 -8.07 18.06
N LEU A 138 -9.26 -7.07 18.93
CA LEU A 138 -9.56 -7.31 20.35
C LEU A 138 -10.93 -7.97 20.48
#